data_AF-A0A9E5US97-F1
#
_entry.id   AF-A0A9E5US97-F1
#
_cell.length_a   1.000
_cell.length_b   1.000
_cell.length_c   1.000
_cell.angle_alpha   90.00
_cell.angle_beta   90.00
_cell.angle_gamma   90.00
#
_symmetry.space_group_name_H-M   'P 1'
#
loop_
_entity.id
_entity.type
_entity.pdbx_description
1 polymer ?
#
loop_
_entity_poly.entity_id
_entity_poly.type
_entity_poly.pdbx_seq_one_letter_code
_entity_poly.pdbx_strand_id
1 'polypeptide(L)' 'MGIEEIIRTELMDVGEKLGLEKGEKQGELKKSLVATQNLLKKGRLSPEEIAEVLEVSLDFVKKVQIGEVSFF' A
#
# COMPACT_ATOMS: atom_id res chain seq x y z
N MET A 1 26.21 -28.60 17.16
CA MET A 1 25.40 -27.60 16.45
C MET A 1 24.41 -28.37 15.61
N GLY A 2 23.22 -28.54 16.18
CA GLY A 2 22.19 -29.43 15.66
C GLY A 2 21.43 -28.78 14.52
N ILE A 3 21.04 -29.60 13.57
CA ILE A 3 20.25 -29.28 12.36
C ILE A 3 18.98 -28.46 12.70
N GLU A 4 18.48 -28.57 13.93
CA GLU A 4 17.33 -27.82 14.46
C GLU A 4 17.56 -26.32 14.59
N GLU A 5 18.79 -25.86 14.84
CA GLU A 5 19.11 -24.45 15.03
C GLU A 5 19.10 -23.69 13.70
N ILE A 6 19.57 -24.34 12.62
CA ILE A 6 19.62 -23.78 11.26
C ILE A 6 18.20 -23.56 10.71
N ILE A 7 17.30 -24.54 10.89
CA ILE A 7 15.91 -24.45 10.42
C ILE A 7 15.17 -23.30 11.14
N ARG A 8 15.47 -23.05 12.42
CA ARG A 8 14.80 -22.02 13.21
C ARG A 8 15.20 -20.61 12.78
N THR A 9 16.46 -20.40 12.42
CA THR A 9 16.97 -19.11 11.92
C THR A 9 16.41 -18.79 10.54
N GLU A 10 16.42 -19.76 9.61
CA GLU A 10 15.89 -19.53 8.26
C GLU A 10 14.37 -19.26 8.27
N LEU A 11 13.61 -19.95 9.14
CA LEU A 11 12.17 -19.70 9.26
C LEU A 11 11.84 -18.35 9.90
N MET A 12 12.67 -17.87 10.85
CA MET A 12 12.50 -16.52 11.41
C MET A 12 12.80 -15.43 10.38
N ASP A 13 13.89 -15.56 9.62
CA ASP A 13 14.26 -14.59 8.57
C ASP A 13 13.20 -14.49 7.48
N VAL A 14 12.60 -15.62 7.08
CA VAL A 14 11.50 -15.63 6.10
C VAL A 14 10.24 -14.97 6.66
N GLY A 15 9.91 -15.23 7.92
CA GLY A 15 8.75 -14.64 8.60
C GLY A 15 8.86 -13.12 8.76
N GLU A 16 10.04 -12.63 9.15
CA GLU A 16 10.30 -11.20 9.34
C GLU A 16 10.32 -10.44 8.00
N LYS A 17 10.94 -11.04 6.97
CA LYS A 17 10.95 -10.46 5.62
C LYS A 17 9.55 -10.40 5.00
N LEU A 18 8.75 -11.44 5.14
CA LEU A 18 7.34 -11.45 4.69
C LEU A 18 6.48 -10.47 5.49
N GLY A 19 6.76 -10.29 6.78
CA GLY A 19 6.09 -9.33 7.66
C GLY A 19 6.38 -7.89 7.25
N LEU A 20 7.65 -7.57 7.01
CA LEU A 20 8.09 -6.26 6.54
C LEU A 20 7.54 -5.95 5.15
N GLU A 21 7.66 -6.88 4.20
CA GLU A 21 7.19 -6.66 2.82
C GLU A 21 5.66 -6.48 2.74
N LYS A 22 4.90 -7.22 3.57
CA LYS A 22 3.45 -7.02 3.69
C LYS A 22 3.11 -5.70 4.38
N GLY A 23 3.84 -5.33 5.43
CA GLY A 23 3.64 -4.08 6.17
C GLY A 23 3.93 -2.84 5.31
N GLU A 24 5.02 -2.87 4.54
CA GLU A 24 5.40 -1.82 3.60
C GLU A 24 4.35 -1.66 2.50
N LYS A 25 3.95 -2.76 1.85
CA LYS A 25 2.90 -2.72 0.81
C LYS A 25 1.57 -2.19 1.33
N GLN A 26 1.16 -2.57 2.54
CA GLN A 26 -0.05 -2.04 3.16
C GLN A 26 0.09 -0.56 3.54
N GLY A 27 1.27 -0.15 4.02
CA GLY A 27 1.59 1.23 4.34
C GLY A 27 1.54 2.15 3.12
N GLU A 28 2.13 1.70 2.01
CA GLU A 28 2.11 2.41 0.73
C GLU A 28 0.70 2.54 0.16
N LEU A 29 -0.08 1.45 0.11
CA LEU A 29 -1.48 1.49 -0.31
C LEU A 29 -2.32 2.45 0.54
N LYS A 30 -2.16 2.42 1.86
CA LYS A 30 -2.89 3.30 2.78
C LYS A 30 -2.47 4.76 2.58
N LYS A 31 -1.17 5.02 2.37
CA LYS A 31 -0.66 6.36 2.09
C LYS A 31 -1.20 6.91 0.77
N SER A 32 -1.19 6.10 -0.30
CA SER A 32 -1.76 6.47 -1.60
C SER A 32 -3.27 6.69 -1.53
N LEU A 33 -4.01 5.88 -0.76
CA LEU A 33 -5.44 6.09 -0.52
C LEU A 33 -5.71 7.45 0.14
N VAL A 34 -5.02 7.73 1.26
CA VAL A 34 -5.21 8.97 2.02
C VAL A 34 -4.81 10.20 1.18
N ALA A 35 -3.71 10.11 0.44
CA ALA A 35 -3.27 11.18 -0.46
C ALA A 35 -4.32 11.44 -1.55
N THR A 36 -4.84 10.38 -2.18
CA THR A 36 -5.88 10.47 -3.22
C THR A 36 -7.15 11.11 -2.66
N GLN A 37 -7.64 10.66 -1.51
CA GLN A 37 -8.81 11.25 -0.84
C GLN A 37 -8.61 12.73 -0.52
N ASN A 38 -7.42 13.11 -0.04
CA ASN A 38 -7.11 14.50 0.27
C ASN A 38 -7.08 15.39 -0.98
N LEU A 39 -6.53 14.90 -2.09
CA LEU A 39 -6.50 15.65 -3.35
C LEU A 39 -7.89 15.77 -3.96
N LEU A 40 -8.68 14.70 -3.96
CA LEU A 40 -10.08 14.71 -4.40
C LEU A 40 -10.92 15.69 -3.57
N LYS A 41 -10.76 15.70 -2.24
CA LYS A 41 -11.44 16.66 -1.34
C LYS A 41 -11.06 18.11 -1.61
N LYS A 42 -9.82 18.37 -2.04
CA LYS A 42 -9.38 19.73 -2.38
C LYS A 42 -9.98 20.23 -3.69
N GLY A 43 -10.40 19.34 -4.60
CA GLY A 43 -11.08 19.68 -5.86
C GLY A 43 -10.25 20.53 -6.81
N ARG A 44 -8.92 20.56 -6.64
CA ARG A 44 -8.00 21.40 -7.44
C ARG A 44 -7.40 20.68 -8.64
N LEU A 45 -7.44 19.35 -8.63
CA LEU A 45 -6.85 18.48 -9.63
C LEU A 45 -7.93 17.56 -10.20
N SER A 46 -7.85 17.26 -11.49
CA SER A 46 -8.65 16.22 -12.12
C SER A 46 -8.19 14.83 -11.64
N PRO A 47 -9.04 13.80 -11.75
CA PRO A 47 -8.65 12.42 -11.44
C PRO A 47 -7.40 11.94 -12.20
N GLU A 48 -7.20 12.41 -13.43
CA GLU A 48 -6.02 12.14 -14.25
C GLU A 48 -4.75 12.79 -13.68
N GLU A 49 -4.83 14.06 -13.29
CA GLU A 49 -3.70 14.78 -12.66
C GLU A 49 -3.34 14.15 -11.31
N ILE A 50 -4.33 13.69 -10.54
CA ILE A 50 -4.10 12.99 -9.27
C ILE A 50 -3.39 11.65 -9.50
N ALA A 51 -3.78 10.91 -10.54
CA ALA A 51 -3.16 9.65 -10.91
C ALA A 51 -1.67 9.84 -11.28
N GLU A 52 -1.36 10.88 -12.03
CA GLU A 52 0.00 11.25 -12.40
C GLU A 52 0.84 11.69 -11.18
N VAL A 53 0.31 12.60 -10.36
CA VAL A 53 1.02 13.13 -9.17
C VAL A 53 1.34 12.04 -8.14
N LEU A 54 0.46 11.05 -8.00
CA LEU A 54 0.61 9.97 -7.03
C LEU A 54 1.19 8.68 -7.64
N GLU A 55 1.50 8.68 -8.93
CA GLU A 55 1.98 7.50 -9.68
C GLU A 55 1.08 6.26 -9.48
N VAL A 56 -0.23 6.47 -9.47
CA VAL A 56 -1.26 5.42 -9.34
C VAL A 56 -2.10 5.34 -10.62
N SER A 57 -2.87 4.26 -10.78
CA SER A 57 -3.77 4.16 -11.92
C SER A 57 -4.97 5.11 -11.79
N LEU A 58 -5.45 5.62 -12.92
CA LEU A 58 -6.71 6.40 -12.97
C LEU A 58 -7.90 5.59 -12.43
N ASP A 59 -7.90 4.28 -12.66
CA ASP A 59 -8.90 3.35 -12.11
C ASP A 59 -8.91 3.37 -10.58
N PHE A 60 -7.73 3.35 -9.95
CA PHE A 60 -7.61 3.48 -8.50
C PHE A 60 -8.21 4.80 -8.01
N VAL A 61 -7.87 5.93 -8.63
CA VAL A 61 -8.42 7.24 -8.25
C VAL A 61 -9.94 7.28 -8.37
N LYS A 62 -10.50 6.72 -9.44
CA LYS A 62 -11.95 6.63 -9.64
C LYS A 62 -12.63 5.76 -8.59
N LYS A 63 -12.05 4.60 -8.25
CA LYS A 63 -12.57 3.73 -7.19
C LYS A 63 -12.53 4.41 -5.82
N VAL A 64 -11.50 5.20 -5.54
CA VAL A 64 -11.43 6.03 -4.32
C VAL A 64 -12.51 7.11 -4.33
N GLN A 65 -12.73 7.76 -5.48
CA GLN A 65 -13.73 8.81 -5.64
C GLN A 65 -15.17 8.34 -5.39
N ILE A 66 -15.51 7.13 -5.85
CA ILE A 66 -16.84 6.52 -5.64
C ILE A 66 -16.96 5.75 -4.32
N GLY A 67 -15.88 5.64 -3.54
CA GLY A 67 -15.87 4.98 -2.23
C GLY A 67 -15.75 3.44 -2.28
N GLU A 68 -15.36 2.85 -3.41
CA GLU A 68 -15.11 1.41 -3.54
C GLU A 68 -13.81 0.93 -2.86
N VAL A 69 -12.89 1.86 -2.57
CA VAL A 69 -11.66 1.57 -1.81
C VAL A 69 -11.71 2.25 -0.46
N SER A 70 -11.89 1.45 0.59
CA SER A 70 -11.87 1.88 1.98
C SER A 70 -11.11 0.85 2.83
N PHE A 71 -10.10 1.29 3.58
CA PHE A 71 -9.54 0.48 4.66
C PHE A 71 -10.46 0.63 5.89
N PHE A 72 -11.26 -0.40 6.18
CA PHE A 72 -11.95 -0.57 7.46
C PHE A 72 -11.05 -1.28 8.46
#